data_AF-A0A2H3C7L5-F1
#
_entry.id   AF-A0A2H3C7L5-F1
#
_cell.length_a   1.000
_cell.length_b   1.000
_cell.length_c   1.000
_cell.angle_alpha   90.00
_cell.angle_beta   90.00
_cell.angle_gamma   90.00
#
_symmetry.space_group_name_H-M   'P 1'
#
loop_
_entity.id
_entity.type
_entity.pdbx_description
1 polymer ?
#
loop_
_entity_poly.entity_id
_entity_poly.type
_entity_poly.pdbx_seq_one_letter_code
_entity_poly.pdbx_strand_id
1 'polypeptide(L)'
;MPLRRSARTAVPSKRRSLADPEPDGVQYEDEDSERERGGAKHSPVKRRRTTTTATKQTKATKTERNRIEKKRDLNLLPKMPLDILFIIFGMLSARDLINLTRVDESFCRTLTLPDVSFVWKGARDAEEGIEPPRGIPEYRWANLFFGGPVCDFCQAKKVYVDWMLRRRVCKRCLKSRLICASTVARRFPDVNDNILSLVPLTYAGPRKERARSGYHWISDIIDIQAKLKELKAQPERLTEFQTERKELVEDINRDARRCREWARTYARKIARESGRRRSNLLQCFIRF
;
A
#
# COMPACT_ATOMS: atom_id res chain seq x y z
N MET A 1 -26.92 -3.09 -52.73
CA MET A 1 -26.50 -2.49 -51.45
C MET A 1 -25.23 -3.18 -50.95
N PRO A 2 -24.02 -2.66 -51.26
CA PRO A 2 -22.76 -3.25 -50.82
C PRO A 2 -21.97 -2.39 -49.81
N LEU A 3 -21.32 -3.11 -48.87
CA LEU A 3 -19.98 -2.91 -48.27
C LEU A 3 -19.64 -1.60 -47.49
N ARG A 4 -19.06 -1.73 -46.28
CA ARG A 4 -17.59 -1.82 -46.09
C ARG A 4 -17.18 -1.86 -44.59
N ARG A 5 -16.23 -2.76 -44.31
CA ARG A 5 -15.42 -2.85 -43.07
C ARG A 5 -14.52 -1.63 -42.93
N SER A 6 -14.30 -1.16 -41.69
CA SER A 6 -13.27 -0.16 -41.35
C SER A 6 -12.21 -0.76 -40.43
N ALA A 7 -10.95 -0.58 -40.84
CA ALA A 7 -9.74 -1.11 -40.23
C ALA A 7 -9.14 -0.11 -39.23
N ARG A 8 -8.55 -0.62 -38.13
CA ARG A 8 -7.71 0.16 -37.22
C ARG A 8 -6.29 0.23 -37.78
N THR A 9 -5.84 1.42 -38.14
CA THR A 9 -4.46 1.74 -38.47
C THR A 9 -3.64 1.97 -37.20
N ALA A 10 -2.53 1.23 -37.07
CA ALA A 10 -1.47 1.48 -36.11
C ALA A 10 -0.60 2.67 -36.55
N VAL A 11 -0.30 3.59 -35.64
CA VAL A 11 0.63 4.70 -35.87
C VAL A 11 1.91 4.47 -35.04
N PRO A 12 3.11 4.51 -35.65
CA PRO A 12 4.37 4.37 -34.93
C PRO A 12 4.87 5.75 -34.46
N SER A 13 5.10 5.93 -33.16
CA SER A 13 5.74 7.14 -32.63
C SER A 13 7.25 6.95 -32.52
N LYS A 14 7.96 7.51 -33.49
CA LYS A 14 9.43 7.61 -33.57
C LYS A 14 9.81 8.97 -32.98
N ARG A 15 10.36 9.03 -31.76
CA ARG A 15 10.90 10.29 -31.21
C ARG A 15 12.41 10.31 -31.39
N ARG A 16 12.84 11.23 -32.27
CA ARG A 16 14.25 11.61 -32.49
C ARG A 16 14.82 12.29 -31.24
N SER A 17 16.05 11.91 -30.95
CA SER A 17 17.03 12.53 -30.05
C SER A 17 17.49 13.89 -30.57
N LEU A 18 17.71 14.85 -29.67
CA LEU A 18 18.66 15.97 -29.79
C LEU A 18 19.08 16.38 -28.37
N ALA A 19 20.39 16.63 -28.23
CA ALA A 19 21.18 16.66 -27.01
C ALA A 19 21.16 18.01 -26.25
N ASP A 20 21.78 17.93 -25.07
CA ASP A 20 21.87 18.87 -23.92
C ASP A 20 22.50 20.26 -24.20
N PRO A 21 22.56 21.15 -23.18
CA PRO A 21 23.70 21.08 -22.26
C PRO A 21 23.37 21.15 -20.74
N GLU A 22 24.20 20.42 -19.98
CA GLU A 22 24.50 20.48 -18.54
C GLU A 22 24.68 21.91 -17.97
N PRO A 23 24.47 22.12 -16.64
CA PRO A 23 25.63 22.01 -15.73
C PRO A 23 25.38 21.46 -14.30
N ASP A 24 26.47 20.92 -13.76
CA ASP A 24 26.95 20.93 -12.37
C ASP A 24 26.32 19.98 -11.33
N GLY A 25 26.73 18.72 -11.42
CA GLY A 25 27.74 18.17 -10.51
C GLY A 25 27.59 18.42 -9.00
N VAL A 26 26.88 17.52 -8.31
CA VAL A 26 27.20 17.20 -6.91
C VAL A 26 27.05 15.71 -6.66
N GLN A 27 28.20 15.05 -6.54
CA GLN A 27 28.36 13.69 -6.05
C GLN A 27 28.13 13.69 -4.53
N TYR A 28 27.33 12.74 -4.04
CA TYR A 28 27.33 12.40 -2.62
C TYR A 28 27.71 10.94 -2.48
N GLU A 29 28.86 10.75 -1.87
CA GLU A 29 29.49 9.49 -1.52
C GLU A 29 28.67 8.79 -0.41
N ASP A 30 28.46 7.49 -0.61
CA ASP A 30 28.01 6.57 0.44
C ASP A 30 29.25 6.18 1.28
N GLU A 31 29.33 6.67 2.51
CA GLU A 31 30.24 6.13 3.53
C GLU A 31 29.41 5.53 4.68
N ASP A 32 29.29 4.20 4.68
CA ASP A 32 29.05 3.42 5.90
C ASP A 32 30.35 2.63 6.15
N SER A 33 31.09 3.05 7.17
CA SER A 33 32.40 2.51 7.53
C SER A 33 32.28 1.46 8.63
N GLU A 34 32.23 0.19 8.22
CA GLU A 34 32.52 -0.93 9.11
C GLU A 34 34.05 -1.06 9.28
N ARG A 35 34.52 -1.00 10.53
CA ARG A 35 35.93 -1.18 10.88
C ARG A 35 36.28 -2.67 10.94
N GLU A 36 37.04 -3.14 9.95
CA GLU A 36 37.78 -4.41 10.00
C GLU A 36 39.03 -4.30 10.89
N ARG A 37 39.38 -5.41 11.56
CA ARG A 37 40.74 -5.69 12.04
C ARG A 37 41.20 -6.99 11.38
N GLY A 38 42.27 -6.88 10.59
CA GLY A 38 42.61 -7.80 9.52
C GLY A 38 43.37 -9.08 9.91
N GLY A 39 43.68 -9.88 8.88
CA GLY A 39 44.53 -11.06 9.03
C GLY A 39 44.66 -11.97 7.79
N ALA A 40 45.48 -11.54 6.82
CA ALA A 40 46.33 -12.34 5.91
C ALA A 40 45.74 -13.34 4.87
N LYS A 41 45.86 -12.93 3.59
CA LYS A 41 46.35 -13.64 2.38
C LYS A 41 46.32 -15.18 2.34
N HIS A 42 45.63 -15.74 1.33
CA HIS A 42 46.22 -16.66 0.34
C HIS A 42 45.29 -16.85 -0.87
N SER A 43 45.84 -16.71 -2.08
CA SER A 43 45.15 -16.95 -3.36
C SER A 43 45.45 -18.38 -3.84
N PRO A 44 44.50 -19.06 -4.52
CA PRO A 44 44.90 -20.06 -5.50
C PRO A 44 44.20 -19.90 -6.86
N VAL A 45 45.01 -19.49 -7.83
CA VAL A 45 45.32 -20.20 -9.10
C VAL A 45 44.21 -21.03 -9.77
N LYS A 46 43.90 -20.61 -11.01
CA LYS A 46 43.25 -21.35 -12.11
C LYS A 46 43.85 -22.76 -12.31
N ARG A 47 43.00 -23.80 -12.41
CA ARG A 47 43.40 -25.08 -13.03
C ARG A 47 42.34 -25.66 -14.00
N ARG A 48 42.69 -25.50 -15.27
CA ARG A 48 42.63 -26.38 -16.45
C ARG A 48 41.63 -27.57 -16.48
N ARG A 49 40.88 -27.57 -17.59
CA ARG A 49 40.06 -28.63 -18.18
C ARG A 49 40.90 -29.83 -18.63
N THR A 50 40.45 -31.04 -18.29
CA THR A 50 40.94 -32.28 -18.92
C THR A 50 39.77 -33.22 -19.20
N THR A 51 39.62 -33.55 -20.46
CA THR A 51 38.81 -34.64 -21.02
C THR A 51 39.39 -36.00 -20.63
N THR A 52 38.54 -36.98 -20.32
CA THR A 52 38.69 -38.39 -20.74
C THR A 52 37.44 -39.18 -20.43
N THR A 53 37.26 -40.21 -21.25
CA THR A 53 36.06 -40.97 -21.59
C THR A 53 35.81 -42.21 -20.71
N ALA A 54 34.55 -42.64 -20.73
CA ALA A 54 34.07 -44.03 -20.82
C ALA A 54 33.46 -44.73 -19.57
N THR A 55 32.16 -45.02 -19.75
CA THR A 55 31.43 -46.28 -19.43
C THR A 55 31.16 -46.70 -17.99
N LYS A 56 29.88 -46.70 -17.57
CA LYS A 56 28.99 -47.88 -17.66
C LYS A 56 27.55 -47.53 -17.22
N GLN A 57 26.62 -48.17 -17.91
CA GLN A 57 25.17 -48.09 -17.75
C GLN A 57 24.71 -48.76 -16.45
N THR A 58 23.72 -48.15 -15.78
CA THR A 58 22.60 -48.89 -15.17
C THR A 58 21.32 -48.07 -15.32
N LYS A 59 20.37 -48.64 -16.06
CA LYS A 59 19.01 -48.12 -16.25
C LYS A 59 18.25 -48.25 -14.93
N ALA A 60 17.97 -47.14 -14.27
CA ALA A 60 16.89 -47.05 -13.31
C ALA A 60 15.65 -46.51 -14.04
N THR A 61 14.67 -47.39 -14.23
CA THR A 61 13.36 -47.07 -14.78
C THR A 61 12.69 -45.99 -13.93
N LYS A 62 12.61 -44.78 -14.49
CA LYS A 62 11.81 -43.68 -13.96
C LYS A 62 10.35 -44.03 -14.20
N THR A 63 9.69 -44.62 -13.22
CA THR A 63 8.22 -44.76 -13.25
C THR A 63 7.65 -43.37 -13.04
N GLU A 64 7.37 -42.70 -14.15
CA GLU A 64 6.68 -41.42 -14.19
C GLU A 64 5.25 -41.66 -13.72
N ARG A 65 5.05 -41.54 -12.40
CA ARG A 65 3.72 -41.43 -11.81
C ARG A 65 3.14 -40.12 -12.34
N ASN A 66 2.38 -40.22 -13.42
CA ASN A 66 1.45 -39.19 -13.89
C ASN A 66 0.44 -38.94 -12.76
N ARG A 67 0.85 -38.15 -11.78
CA ARG A 67 -0.05 -37.53 -10.83
C ARG A 67 -0.79 -36.49 -11.67
N ILE A 68 -2.00 -36.84 -12.11
CA ILE A 68 -2.96 -35.84 -12.59
C ILE A 68 -3.21 -34.94 -11.38
N GLU A 69 -2.38 -33.91 -11.24
CA GLU A 69 -2.67 -32.79 -10.37
C GLU A 69 -3.93 -32.16 -10.96
N LYS A 70 -5.09 -32.52 -10.41
CA LYS A 70 -6.30 -31.71 -10.55
C LYS A 70 -5.88 -30.31 -10.10
N LYS A 71 -5.55 -29.43 -11.05
CA LYS A 71 -5.45 -28.00 -10.81
C LYS A 71 -6.79 -27.63 -10.18
N ARG A 72 -6.76 -27.33 -8.89
CA ARG A 72 -7.95 -26.87 -8.17
C ARG A 72 -8.31 -25.55 -8.84
N ASP A 73 -9.36 -25.57 -9.65
CA ASP A 73 -9.82 -24.41 -10.38
C ASP A 73 -10.55 -23.49 -9.40
N LEU A 74 -9.81 -22.55 -8.81
CA LEU A 74 -10.36 -21.55 -7.87
C LEU A 74 -11.20 -20.49 -8.59
N ASN A 75 -11.33 -20.53 -9.93
CA ASN A 75 -12.20 -19.64 -10.69
C ASN A 75 -13.70 -19.82 -10.37
N LEU A 76 -14.06 -20.86 -9.61
CA LEU A 76 -15.42 -21.07 -9.11
C LEU A 76 -15.73 -20.21 -7.87
N LEU A 77 -14.72 -19.79 -7.10
CA LEU A 77 -14.93 -19.05 -5.86
C LEU A 77 -15.70 -17.73 -6.09
N PRO A 78 -15.33 -16.86 -7.06
CA PRO A 78 -16.09 -15.63 -7.31
C PRO A 78 -17.50 -15.86 -7.87
N LYS A 79 -17.81 -17.08 -8.34
CA LYS A 79 -19.11 -17.44 -8.91
C LYS A 79 -20.07 -18.03 -7.88
N MET A 80 -19.62 -18.20 -6.63
CA MET A 80 -20.47 -18.71 -5.56
C MET A 80 -21.53 -17.68 -5.15
N PRO A 81 -22.69 -18.12 -4.62
CA PRO A 81 -23.65 -17.22 -4.01
C PRO A 81 -23.02 -16.37 -2.90
N LEU A 82 -23.45 -15.11 -2.79
CA LEU A 82 -22.89 -14.14 -1.85
C LEU A 82 -22.97 -14.61 -0.39
N ASP A 83 -24.04 -15.31 -0.01
CA ASP A 83 -24.21 -15.82 1.36
C ASP A 83 -23.06 -16.76 1.77
N ILE A 84 -22.65 -17.66 0.86
CA ILE A 84 -21.53 -18.57 1.13
C ILE A 84 -20.21 -17.81 1.14
N LEU A 85 -20.05 -16.83 0.24
CA LEU A 85 -18.87 -15.96 0.24
C LEU A 85 -18.76 -15.18 1.56
N PHE A 86 -19.86 -14.68 2.11
CA PHE A 86 -19.84 -13.96 3.39
C PHE A 86 -19.53 -14.86 4.58
N ILE A 87 -19.97 -16.13 4.57
CA ILE A 87 -19.52 -17.12 5.56
C ILE A 87 -18.00 -17.31 5.46
N ILE A 88 -17.47 -17.47 4.24
CA ILE A 88 -16.03 -17.62 4.03
C ILE A 88 -15.28 -16.37 4.50
N PHE A 89 -15.72 -15.18 4.08
CA PHE A 89 -15.10 -13.91 4.44
C PHE A 89 -15.14 -13.64 5.95
N GLY A 90 -16.23 -14.04 6.63
CA GLY A 90 -16.35 -13.93 8.08
C GLY A 90 -15.35 -14.78 8.86
N MET A 91 -14.74 -15.78 8.23
CA MET A 91 -13.67 -16.60 8.83
C MET A 91 -12.25 -16.05 8.56
N LEU A 92 -12.11 -15.00 7.75
CA LEU A 92 -10.82 -14.46 7.35
C LEU A 92 -10.35 -13.34 8.29
N SER A 93 -9.02 -13.22 8.42
CA SER A 93 -8.42 -12.07 9.09
C SER A 93 -8.65 -10.79 8.29
N ALA A 94 -8.58 -9.63 8.95
CA ALA A 94 -8.72 -8.34 8.27
C ALA A 94 -7.64 -8.19 7.17
N ARG A 95 -6.44 -8.72 7.41
CA ARG A 95 -5.35 -8.74 6.43
C ARG A 95 -5.67 -9.60 5.20
N ASP A 96 -6.27 -10.76 5.38
CA ASP A 96 -6.61 -11.66 4.27
C ASP A 96 -7.72 -11.08 3.41
N LEU A 97 -8.72 -10.45 4.03
CA LEU A 97 -9.75 -9.69 3.30
C LEU A 97 -9.14 -8.57 2.45
N ILE A 98 -8.16 -7.83 3.00
CA ILE A 98 -7.45 -6.79 2.23
C ILE A 98 -6.66 -7.39 1.07
N ASN A 99 -6.05 -8.57 1.27
CA ASN A 99 -5.35 -9.24 0.18
C ASN A 99 -6.32 -9.70 -0.91
N LEU A 100 -7.50 -10.21 -0.54
CA LEU A 100 -8.55 -10.59 -1.49
C LEU A 100 -8.99 -9.41 -2.37
N THR A 101 -9.20 -8.24 -1.78
CA THR A 101 -9.56 -7.03 -2.56
C THR A 101 -8.46 -6.56 -3.51
N ARG A 102 -7.21 -7.03 -3.35
CA ARG A 102 -6.08 -6.66 -4.22
C ARG A 102 -5.82 -7.65 -5.34
N VAL A 103 -6.25 -8.90 -5.19
CA VAL A 103 -5.98 -9.96 -6.17
C VAL A 103 -7.13 -10.16 -7.16
N ASP A 104 -8.36 -9.77 -6.79
CA ASP A 104 -9.54 -9.96 -7.60
C ASP A 104 -10.45 -8.73 -7.58
N GLU A 105 -10.84 -8.26 -8.77
CA GLU A 105 -11.66 -7.07 -8.91
C GLU A 105 -13.11 -7.28 -8.44
N SER A 106 -13.66 -8.48 -8.60
CA SER A 106 -15.03 -8.79 -8.16
C SER A 106 -15.14 -8.81 -6.63
N PHE A 107 -14.14 -9.37 -5.95
CA PHE A 107 -14.04 -9.28 -4.49
C PHE A 107 -13.77 -7.87 -4.02
N CYS A 108 -12.94 -7.09 -4.72
CA CYS A 108 -12.75 -5.68 -4.43
C CYS A 108 -14.06 -4.90 -4.47
N ARG A 109 -14.81 -5.01 -5.57
CA ARG A 109 -16.10 -4.34 -5.74
C ARG A 109 -17.09 -4.77 -4.67
N THR A 110 -17.18 -6.07 -4.39
CA THR A 110 -18.10 -6.60 -3.38
C THR A 110 -17.74 -6.11 -1.99
N LEU A 111 -16.53 -6.39 -1.51
CA LEU A 111 -16.11 -6.09 -0.14
C LEU A 111 -16.01 -4.60 0.18
N THR A 112 -15.99 -3.71 -0.82
CA THR A 112 -15.93 -2.25 -0.57
C THR A 112 -17.29 -1.58 -0.53
N LEU A 113 -18.39 -2.32 -0.76
CA LEU A 113 -19.74 -1.78 -0.65
C LEU A 113 -20.10 -1.46 0.82
N PRO A 114 -20.91 -0.40 1.06
CA PRO A 114 -21.35 -0.05 2.42
C PRO A 114 -22.10 -1.18 3.14
N ASP A 115 -22.93 -1.92 2.41
CA ASP A 115 -23.81 -2.97 2.95
C ASP A 115 -23.03 -4.20 3.47
N VAL A 116 -21.75 -4.32 3.11
CA VAL A 116 -20.85 -5.39 3.57
C VAL A 116 -19.87 -4.94 4.65
N SER A 117 -20.11 -3.78 5.24
CA SER A 117 -19.35 -3.26 6.38
C SER A 117 -19.33 -4.23 7.57
N PHE A 118 -20.36 -5.07 7.73
CA PHE A 118 -20.42 -6.07 8.80
C PHE A 118 -19.27 -7.10 8.76
N VAL A 119 -18.79 -7.47 7.57
CA VAL A 119 -17.66 -8.40 7.40
C VAL A 119 -16.39 -7.77 7.97
N TRP A 120 -16.15 -6.50 7.62
CA TRP A 120 -15.00 -5.75 8.11
C TRP A 120 -15.07 -5.46 9.61
N LYS A 121 -16.27 -5.14 10.10
CA LYS A 121 -16.52 -4.96 11.53
C LYS A 121 -16.22 -6.25 12.30
N GLY A 122 -16.72 -7.40 11.84
CA GLY A 122 -16.43 -8.69 12.45
C GLY A 122 -14.94 -9.02 12.49
N ALA A 123 -14.23 -8.83 11.36
CA ALA A 123 -12.79 -9.04 11.29
C ALA A 123 -12.00 -8.06 12.19
N ARG A 124 -12.44 -6.80 12.28
CA ARG A 124 -11.86 -5.78 13.15
C ARG A 124 -12.05 -6.13 14.63
N ASP A 125 -13.27 -6.50 15.03
CA ASP A 125 -13.60 -6.82 16.42
C ASP A 125 -12.86 -8.08 16.88
N ALA A 126 -12.73 -9.09 16.01
CA ALA A 126 -11.92 -10.30 16.27
C ALA A 126 -10.43 -10.01 16.51
N GLU A 127 -9.91 -8.90 15.97
CA GLU A 127 -8.53 -8.45 16.14
C GLU A 127 -8.39 -7.32 17.18
N GLU A 128 -9.43 -7.03 17.96
CA GLU A 128 -9.48 -5.96 18.97
C GLU A 128 -9.15 -4.58 18.36
N GLY A 129 -9.59 -4.34 17.12
CA GLY A 129 -9.36 -3.12 16.37
C GLY A 129 -10.17 -1.92 16.86
N ILE A 130 -9.61 -0.72 16.67
CA ILE A 130 -10.28 0.55 17.02
C ILE A 130 -11.48 0.76 16.11
N GLU A 131 -12.63 1.18 16.65
CA GLU A 131 -13.81 1.54 15.86
C GLU A 131 -13.55 2.74 14.92
N PRO A 132 -14.04 2.72 13.66
CA PRO A 132 -13.91 3.87 12.77
C PRO A 132 -14.68 5.08 13.31
N PRO A 133 -14.12 6.29 13.17
CA PRO A 133 -14.88 7.53 13.33
C PRO A 133 -16.10 7.57 12.39
N ARG A 134 -17.11 8.38 12.77
CA ARG A 134 -18.34 8.56 11.97
C ARG A 134 -18.00 8.95 10.52
N GLY A 135 -18.72 8.34 9.58
CA GLY A 135 -18.57 8.62 8.14
C GLY A 135 -17.37 7.94 7.46
N ILE A 136 -16.54 7.17 8.18
CA ILE A 136 -15.45 6.41 7.56
C ILE A 136 -15.90 4.97 7.25
N PRO A 137 -15.78 4.51 5.99
CA PRO A 137 -16.06 3.12 5.66
C PRO A 137 -15.14 2.14 6.41
N GLU A 138 -15.72 1.07 6.97
CA GLU A 138 -14.99 0.03 7.72
C GLU A 138 -13.82 -0.56 6.92
N TYR A 139 -13.98 -0.81 5.61
CA TYR A 139 -12.87 -1.32 4.79
C TYR A 139 -11.67 -0.35 4.70
N ARG A 140 -11.92 0.96 4.60
CA ARG A 140 -10.86 1.98 4.52
C ARG A 140 -10.10 2.02 5.83
N TRP A 141 -10.85 1.95 6.93
CA TRP A 141 -10.31 1.91 8.27
C TRP A 141 -9.47 0.65 8.49
N ALA A 142 -10.00 -0.52 8.15
CA ALA A 142 -9.27 -1.79 8.21
C ALA A 142 -8.00 -1.77 7.35
N ASN A 143 -8.05 -1.26 6.11
CA ASN A 143 -6.87 -1.16 5.25
C ASN A 143 -5.74 -0.32 5.87
N LEU A 144 -6.10 0.72 6.62
CA LEU A 144 -5.13 1.58 7.30
C LEU A 144 -4.29 0.78 8.32
N PHE A 145 -4.96 -0.01 9.17
CA PHE A 145 -4.31 -0.80 10.21
C PHE A 145 -3.69 -2.11 9.69
N PHE A 146 -4.42 -2.86 8.86
CA PHE A 146 -4.10 -4.25 8.54
C PHE A 146 -3.51 -4.45 7.14
N GLY A 147 -3.51 -3.42 6.28
CA GLY A 147 -3.21 -3.52 4.85
C GLY A 147 -1.78 -3.80 4.43
N GLY A 148 -0.91 -4.17 5.38
CA GLY A 148 0.46 -4.58 5.08
C GLY A 148 1.32 -3.48 4.45
N PRO A 149 2.54 -3.78 3.99
CA PRO A 149 3.49 -2.75 3.58
C PRO A 149 3.28 -2.26 2.13
N VAL A 150 2.04 -2.09 1.64
CA VAL A 150 1.70 -1.76 0.25
C VAL A 150 1.10 -0.36 0.10
N CYS A 151 1.57 0.45 -0.85
CA CYS A 151 1.07 1.82 -1.08
C CYS A 151 -0.34 1.83 -1.67
N ASP A 152 -1.22 2.69 -1.14
CA ASP A 152 -2.60 2.83 -1.64
C ASP A 152 -2.67 3.40 -3.08
N PHE A 153 -1.60 4.06 -3.55
CA PHE A 153 -1.60 4.80 -4.82
C PHE A 153 -0.79 4.15 -5.94
N CYS A 154 0.24 3.37 -5.60
CA CYS A 154 1.14 2.78 -6.60
C CYS A 154 1.53 1.34 -6.28
N GLN A 155 0.93 0.74 -5.24
CA GLN A 155 1.19 -0.64 -4.80
C GLN A 155 2.66 -0.97 -4.46
N ALA A 156 3.55 0.03 -4.42
CA ALA A 156 4.93 -0.14 -4.00
C ALA A 156 5.00 -0.68 -2.56
N LYS A 157 6.01 -1.50 -2.29
CA LYS A 157 6.29 -2.03 -0.96
C LYS A 157 7.01 -0.98 -0.07
N LYS A 158 7.20 -1.31 1.21
CA LYS A 158 7.94 -0.48 2.20
C LYS A 158 7.29 0.89 2.41
N VAL A 159 6.06 0.86 2.88
CA VAL A 159 5.27 2.06 3.16
C VAL A 159 5.03 2.24 4.65
N TYR A 160 4.72 3.46 5.04
CA TYR A 160 4.22 3.76 6.37
C TYR A 160 2.79 4.30 6.28
N VAL A 161 2.14 4.33 7.43
CA VAL A 161 0.82 4.95 7.60
C VAL A 161 1.03 6.37 8.10
N ASP A 162 0.56 7.35 7.33
CA ASP A 162 0.40 8.72 7.80
C ASP A 162 -0.97 8.82 8.48
N TRP A 163 -0.97 8.82 9.81
CA TRP A 163 -2.19 8.90 10.62
C TRP A 163 -2.87 10.27 10.56
N MET A 164 -2.12 11.34 10.25
CA MET A 164 -2.66 12.69 10.09
C MET A 164 -3.34 12.87 8.74
N LEU A 165 -2.95 12.08 7.74
CA LEU A 165 -3.63 12.04 6.44
C LEU A 165 -4.56 10.83 6.28
N ARG A 166 -4.59 9.91 7.27
CA ARG A 166 -5.26 8.61 7.23
C ARG A 166 -4.97 7.82 5.94
N ARG A 167 -3.70 7.76 5.52
CA ARG A 167 -3.27 7.12 4.26
C ARG A 167 -2.05 6.24 4.43
N ARG A 168 -1.98 5.17 3.62
CA ARG A 168 -0.79 4.33 3.50
C ARG A 168 -0.02 4.70 2.25
N VAL A 169 1.18 5.25 2.43
CA VAL A 169 1.87 5.93 1.34
C VAL A 169 3.38 5.67 1.35
N CYS A 170 3.93 5.44 0.16
CA CYS A 170 5.38 5.29 -0.04
C CYS A 170 6.06 6.66 -0.17
N LYS A 171 7.38 6.71 0.08
CA LYS A 171 8.19 7.95 -0.02
C LYS A 171 8.03 8.67 -1.38
N ARG A 172 7.95 7.91 -2.48
CA ARG A 172 7.74 8.47 -3.83
C ARG A 172 6.42 9.22 -3.93
N CYS A 173 5.32 8.58 -3.49
CA CYS A 173 4.00 9.19 -3.54
C CYS A 173 3.88 10.42 -2.64
N LEU A 174 4.48 10.40 -1.45
CA LEU A 174 4.57 11.58 -0.58
C LEU A 174 5.24 12.76 -1.29
N LYS A 175 6.42 12.53 -1.88
CA LYS A 175 7.16 13.59 -2.59
C LYS A 175 6.34 14.20 -3.73
N SER A 176 5.58 13.39 -4.46
CA SER A 176 4.78 13.86 -5.60
C SER A 176 3.43 14.48 -5.23
N ARG A 177 2.88 14.18 -4.05
CA ARG A 177 1.49 14.50 -3.69
C ARG A 177 1.36 15.44 -2.49
N LEU A 178 2.45 15.72 -1.79
CA LEU A 178 2.49 16.73 -0.74
C LEU A 178 2.92 18.08 -1.30
N ILE A 179 2.35 19.13 -0.72
CA ILE A 179 2.78 20.51 -0.87
C ILE A 179 3.05 21.10 0.51
N CYS A 180 4.16 21.83 0.65
CA CYS A 180 4.49 22.51 1.91
C CYS A 180 3.47 23.62 2.16
N ALA A 181 2.94 23.71 3.37
CA ALA A 181 1.86 24.65 3.70
C ALA A 181 2.26 26.11 3.37
N SER A 182 3.49 26.50 3.70
CA SER A 182 4.05 27.82 3.36
C SER A 182 4.19 28.12 1.86
N THR A 183 4.01 27.12 0.99
CA THR A 183 4.11 27.28 -0.48
C THR A 183 2.79 27.07 -1.18
N VAL A 184 1.69 26.79 -0.45
CA VAL A 184 0.37 26.54 -1.03
C VAL A 184 -0.09 27.74 -1.85
N ALA A 185 0.00 28.96 -1.30
CA ALA A 185 -0.46 30.18 -1.96
C ALA A 185 0.19 30.39 -3.34
N ARG A 186 1.43 29.93 -3.55
CA ARG A 186 2.12 30.02 -4.85
C ARG A 186 1.48 29.14 -5.93
N ARG A 187 0.93 28.00 -5.55
CA ARG A 187 0.29 27.05 -6.48
C ARG A 187 -1.22 27.20 -6.52
N PHE A 188 -1.82 27.64 -5.42
CA PHE A 188 -3.24 27.82 -5.22
C PHE A 188 -3.50 29.22 -4.65
N PRO A 189 -3.47 30.28 -5.49
CA PRO A 189 -3.61 31.66 -5.01
C PRO A 189 -4.96 31.95 -4.34
N ASP A 190 -6.01 31.23 -4.75
CA ASP A 190 -7.37 31.36 -4.19
C ASP A 190 -7.55 30.65 -2.84
N VAL A 191 -6.53 29.93 -2.35
CA VAL A 191 -6.59 29.15 -1.11
C VAL A 191 -5.97 29.95 0.03
N ASN A 192 -6.82 30.36 0.96
CA ASN A 192 -6.41 31.05 2.19
C ASN A 192 -6.38 30.10 3.40
N ASP A 193 -5.94 30.61 4.55
CA ASP A 193 -5.79 29.84 5.79
C ASP A 193 -7.12 29.21 6.27
N ASN A 194 -8.24 29.89 6.03
CA ASN A 194 -9.56 29.34 6.35
C ASN A 194 -9.86 28.07 5.55
N ILE A 195 -9.53 28.04 4.26
CA ILE A 195 -9.68 26.84 3.42
C ILE A 195 -8.68 25.76 3.86
N LEU A 196 -7.44 26.14 4.19
CA LEU A 196 -6.44 25.19 4.67
C LEU A 196 -6.82 24.52 6.00
N SER A 197 -7.56 25.21 6.87
CA SER A 197 -8.08 24.64 8.12
C SER A 197 -9.06 23.47 7.89
N LEU A 198 -9.65 23.36 6.68
CA LEU A 198 -10.55 22.28 6.27
C LEU A 198 -9.80 21.07 5.69
N VAL A 199 -8.48 21.15 5.55
CA VAL A 199 -7.64 20.13 4.93
C VAL A 199 -6.70 19.54 5.98
N PRO A 200 -6.60 18.20 6.09
CA PRO A 200 -5.65 17.58 7.02
C PRO A 200 -4.21 18.04 6.78
N LEU A 201 -3.47 18.21 7.87
CA LEU A 201 -2.08 18.66 7.89
C LEU A 201 -1.19 17.57 8.48
N THR A 202 -0.09 17.25 7.81
CA THR A 202 0.95 16.35 8.34
C THR A 202 2.28 17.04 8.50
N TYR A 203 3.04 16.63 9.51
CA TYR A 203 4.43 17.04 9.70
C TYR A 203 5.42 16.00 9.15
N ALA A 204 4.92 14.88 8.64
CA ALA A 204 5.72 13.86 7.96
C ALA A 204 5.94 14.27 6.50
N GLY A 205 7.14 14.82 6.23
CA GLY A 205 7.52 15.26 4.89
C GLY A 205 8.39 14.25 4.14
N PRO A 206 8.67 14.51 2.85
CA PRO A 206 9.70 13.80 2.09
C PRO A 206 11.12 14.13 2.57
N ARG A 207 11.30 15.23 3.32
CA ARG A 207 12.57 15.64 3.92
C ARG A 207 12.82 14.90 5.25
N LYS A 208 14.09 14.78 5.64
CA LYS A 208 14.49 14.18 6.93
C LYS A 208 13.95 15.00 8.12
N GLU A 209 13.89 16.32 7.96
CA GLU A 209 13.32 17.24 8.94
C GLU A 209 11.81 17.42 8.79
N ARG A 210 11.13 17.56 9.93
CA ARG A 210 9.74 18.01 9.96
C ARG A 210 9.70 19.47 9.51
N ALA A 211 8.86 19.76 8.51
CA ALA A 211 8.62 21.15 8.16
C ALA A 211 7.90 21.85 9.32
N ARG A 212 8.40 23.01 9.74
CA ARG A 212 7.74 23.83 10.78
C ARG A 212 6.30 24.16 10.42
N SER A 213 6.04 24.41 9.14
CA SER A 213 4.71 24.73 8.59
C SER A 213 3.87 23.49 8.23
N GLY A 214 4.44 22.29 8.19
CA GLY A 214 3.74 21.07 7.77
C GLY A 214 3.44 20.99 6.27
N TYR A 215 2.68 19.96 5.88
CA TYR A 215 2.35 19.62 4.51
C TYR A 215 0.86 19.28 4.38
N HIS A 216 0.29 19.71 3.27
CA HIS A 216 -1.05 19.30 2.83
C HIS A 216 -0.95 18.34 1.66
N TRP A 217 -1.98 17.53 1.50
CA TRP A 217 -2.12 16.68 0.34
C TRP A 217 -2.79 17.45 -0.80
N ILE A 218 -2.17 17.43 -1.98
CA ILE A 218 -2.57 18.29 -3.11
C ILE A 218 -4.00 18.00 -3.56
N SER A 219 -4.41 16.74 -3.68
CA SER A 219 -5.78 16.43 -4.12
C SER A 219 -6.83 16.89 -3.10
N ASP A 220 -6.51 16.89 -1.81
CA ASP A 220 -7.48 17.27 -0.78
C ASP A 220 -7.78 18.78 -0.83
N ILE A 221 -6.77 19.59 -1.15
CA ILE A 221 -6.96 21.02 -1.40
C ILE A 221 -7.89 21.22 -2.59
N ILE A 222 -7.65 20.48 -3.68
CA ILE A 222 -8.44 20.58 -4.91
C ILE A 222 -9.89 20.16 -4.64
N ASP A 223 -10.10 19.04 -3.95
CA ASP A 223 -11.42 18.49 -3.64
C ASP A 223 -12.22 19.45 -2.74
N ILE A 224 -11.59 20.00 -1.69
CA ILE A 224 -12.24 21.00 -0.82
C ILE A 224 -12.55 22.28 -1.61
N GLN A 225 -11.63 22.78 -2.42
CA GLN A 225 -11.88 23.97 -3.23
C GLN A 225 -13.03 23.76 -4.22
N ALA A 226 -13.11 22.59 -4.86
CA ALA A 226 -14.22 22.22 -5.73
C ALA A 226 -15.55 22.18 -4.96
N LYS A 227 -15.57 21.58 -3.77
CA LYS A 227 -16.78 21.48 -2.95
C LYS A 227 -17.27 22.84 -2.45
N LEU A 228 -16.35 23.72 -2.04
CA LEU A 228 -16.69 25.09 -1.66
C LEU A 228 -17.26 25.89 -2.83
N LYS A 229 -16.76 25.67 -4.06
CA LYS A 229 -17.31 26.30 -5.27
C LYS A 229 -18.71 25.79 -5.58
N GLU A 230 -18.95 24.49 -5.48
CA GLU A 230 -20.27 23.86 -5.67
C GLU A 230 -21.31 24.43 -4.69
N LEU A 231 -20.94 24.58 -3.42
CA LEU A 231 -21.82 25.04 -2.35
C LEU A 231 -21.90 26.57 -2.21
N LYS A 232 -21.16 27.33 -3.02
CA LYS A 232 -21.09 28.80 -2.91
C LYS A 232 -22.45 29.49 -2.97
N ALA A 233 -23.39 28.93 -3.74
CA ALA A 233 -24.74 29.46 -3.88
C ALA A 233 -25.72 29.02 -2.77
N GLN A 234 -25.29 28.18 -1.83
CA GLN A 234 -26.12 27.62 -0.75
C GLN A 234 -25.44 27.88 0.61
N PRO A 235 -25.58 29.10 1.18
CA PRO A 235 -24.82 29.53 2.36
C PRO A 235 -24.96 28.60 3.57
N GLU A 236 -26.17 28.13 3.86
CA GLU A 236 -26.44 27.24 5.01
C GLU A 236 -25.68 25.91 4.88
N ARG A 237 -25.78 25.25 3.71
CA ARG A 237 -25.05 24.01 3.42
C ARG A 237 -23.55 24.21 3.36
N LEU A 238 -23.09 25.38 2.92
CA LEU A 238 -21.68 25.74 2.94
C LEU A 238 -21.16 25.81 4.37
N THR A 239 -21.90 26.46 5.28
CA THR A 239 -21.53 26.56 6.70
C THR A 239 -21.58 25.23 7.42
N GLU A 240 -22.59 24.40 7.15
CA GLU A 240 -22.68 23.04 7.67
C GLU A 240 -21.47 22.21 7.21
N PHE A 241 -21.18 22.19 5.90
CA PHE A 241 -20.04 21.47 5.34
C PHE A 241 -18.70 21.92 5.95
N GLN A 242 -18.49 23.23 6.12
CA GLN A 242 -17.27 23.75 6.72
C GLN A 242 -17.12 23.30 8.18
N THR A 243 -18.23 23.27 8.93
CA THR A 243 -18.26 22.87 10.34
C THR A 243 -17.95 21.38 10.47
N GLU A 244 -18.69 20.53 9.77
CA GLU A 244 -18.44 19.08 9.71
C GLU A 244 -17.00 18.77 9.29
N ARG A 245 -16.47 19.55 8.35
CA ARG A 245 -15.11 19.33 7.86
C ARG A 245 -14.04 19.72 8.87
N LYS A 246 -14.24 20.80 9.62
CA LYS A 246 -13.34 21.18 10.73
C LYS A 246 -13.34 20.13 11.82
N GLU A 247 -14.52 19.70 12.25
CA GLU A 247 -14.67 18.63 13.24
C GLU A 247 -13.95 17.35 12.79
N LEU A 248 -14.11 16.97 11.51
CA LEU A 248 -13.41 15.82 10.96
C LEU A 248 -11.88 15.97 11.00
N VAL A 249 -11.34 17.15 10.70
CA VAL A 249 -9.88 17.42 10.77
C VAL A 249 -9.39 17.37 12.21
N GLU A 250 -10.13 17.95 13.15
CA GLU A 250 -9.82 17.90 14.58
C GLU A 250 -9.84 16.46 15.12
N ASP A 251 -10.83 15.66 14.72
CA ASP A 251 -10.94 14.25 15.03
C ASP A 251 -9.74 13.45 14.49
N ILE A 252 -9.34 13.70 13.25
CA ILE A 252 -8.12 13.10 12.67
C ILE A 252 -6.91 13.39 13.56
N ASN A 253 -6.72 14.66 13.95
CA ASN A 253 -5.57 15.09 14.73
C ASN A 253 -5.56 14.46 16.12
N ARG A 254 -6.72 14.42 16.79
CA ARG A 254 -6.89 13.84 18.13
C ARG A 254 -6.65 12.33 18.12
N ASP A 255 -7.19 11.63 17.12
CA ASP A 255 -7.10 10.17 17.03
C ASP A 255 -5.76 9.66 16.51
N ALA A 256 -4.98 10.48 15.81
CA ALA A 256 -3.73 10.07 15.19
C ALA A 256 -2.73 9.45 16.18
N ARG A 257 -2.68 9.97 17.42
CA ARG A 257 -1.83 9.41 18.49
C ARG A 257 -2.34 8.03 18.91
N ARG A 258 -3.63 7.92 19.23
CA ARG A 258 -4.28 6.67 19.64
C ARG A 258 -4.09 5.57 18.59
N CYS A 259 -4.33 5.91 17.32
CA CYS A 259 -4.17 4.97 16.21
C CYS A 259 -2.72 4.48 16.07
N ARG A 260 -1.75 5.40 16.20
CA ARG A 260 -0.31 5.09 16.14
C ARG A 260 0.11 4.16 17.28
N GLU A 261 -0.35 4.41 18.50
CA GLU A 261 -0.06 3.59 19.68
C GLU A 261 -0.64 2.20 19.54
N TRP A 262 -1.91 2.10 19.15
CA TRP A 262 -2.55 0.82 18.89
C TRP A 262 -1.80 0.02 17.83
N ALA A 263 -1.45 0.64 16.69
CA ALA A 263 -0.73 -0.04 15.62
C ALA A 263 0.63 -0.58 16.07
N ARG A 264 1.35 0.15 16.94
CA ARG A 264 2.61 -0.30 17.56
C ARG A 264 2.39 -1.48 18.51
N THR A 265 1.33 -1.45 19.30
CA THR A 265 1.00 -2.53 20.24
C THR A 265 0.57 -3.79 19.51
N TYR A 266 -0.31 -3.65 18.53
CA TYR A 266 -0.75 -4.72 17.65
C TYR A 266 0.43 -5.36 16.89
N ALA A 267 1.33 -4.57 16.30
CA ALA A 267 2.52 -5.10 15.65
C ALA A 267 3.40 -5.95 16.59
N ARG A 268 3.54 -5.53 17.86
CA ARG A 268 4.25 -6.29 18.90
C ARG A 268 3.51 -7.58 19.27
N LYS A 269 2.18 -7.56 19.37
CA LYS A 269 1.34 -8.77 19.60
C LYS A 269 1.57 -9.80 18.49
N ILE A 270 1.41 -9.40 17.23
CA ILE A 270 1.61 -10.27 16.07
C ILE A 270 3.03 -10.82 15.98
N ALA A 271 4.05 -10.02 16.30
CA ALA A 271 5.44 -10.48 16.30
C ALA A 271 5.68 -11.59 17.34
N ARG A 272 5.12 -11.45 18.56
CA ARG A 272 5.20 -12.47 19.63
C ARG A 272 4.48 -13.76 19.24
N GLU A 273 3.25 -13.65 18.72
CA GLU A 273 2.48 -14.81 18.26
C GLU A 273 3.19 -15.55 17.11
N SER A 274 3.76 -14.80 16.16
CA SER A 274 4.55 -15.37 15.07
C SER A 274 5.79 -16.09 15.59
N GLY A 275 6.47 -15.53 16.59
CA GLY A 275 7.59 -16.18 17.28
C GLY A 275 7.17 -17.48 17.95
N ARG A 276 6.08 -17.47 18.73
CA ARG A 276 5.53 -18.65 19.41
C ARG A 276 5.16 -19.76 18.42
N ARG A 277 4.51 -19.43 17.30
CA ARG A 277 4.17 -20.40 16.25
C ARG A 277 5.42 -21.04 15.64
N ARG A 278 6.47 -20.25 15.37
CA ARG A 278 7.76 -20.77 14.87
C ARG A 278 8.44 -21.69 15.88
N SER A 279 8.48 -21.30 17.16
CA SER A 279 9.04 -22.14 18.23
C SER A 279 8.28 -23.46 18.38
N ASN A 280 6.94 -23.42 18.36
CA ASN A 280 6.12 -24.63 18.43
C ASN A 280 6.36 -25.55 17.22
N LEU A 281 6.44 -25.00 16.01
CA LEU A 281 6.76 -25.78 14.81
C LEU A 281 8.14 -26.45 14.93
N LEU A 282 9.16 -25.70 15.34
CA LEU A 282 10.51 -26.25 15.56
C LEU A 282 10.51 -27.36 16.62
N GLN A 283 9.74 -27.20 17.70
CA GLN A 283 9.62 -28.22 18.74
C GLN A 283 8.89 -29.48 18.25
N CYS A 284 7.92 -29.34 17.34
CA CYS A 284 7.30 -30.48 16.65
C CYS A 284 8.30 -31.19 15.72
N PHE A 285 9.19 -30.45 15.05
CA PHE A 285 10.21 -31.04 14.17
C PHE A 285 11.36 -31.76 14.90
N ILE A 286 11.66 -31.37 16.14
CA ILE A 286 12.73 -32.01 16.97
C ILE A 286 12.21 -33.28 17.69
N ARG A 287 10.89 -33.49 17.76
CA ARG A 287 10.26 -34.64 18.42
C ARG A 287 10.00 -35.85 17.49
N PHE A 288 10.49 -35.80 16.26
CA PHE A 288 10.52 -36.91 15.31
C PHE A 288 11.96 -37.23 14.94
#